data_AF-A0A969MV06-F1
#
_entry.id   AF-A0A969MV06-F1
#
_cell.length_a   1.000
_cell.length_b   1.000
_cell.length_c   1.000
_cell.angle_alpha   90.00
_cell.angle_beta   90.00
_cell.angle_gamma   90.00
#
_symmetry.space_group_name_H-M   'P 1'
#
loop_
_entity.id
_entity.type
_entity.pdbx_description
1 polymer ?
#
loop_
_entity_poly.entity_id
_entity_poly.type
_entity_poly.pdbx_seq_one_letter_code
_entity_poly.pdbx_strand_id
1 'polypeptide(L)'
;MSLLNNSKYSYDIQPSQIRLTLLRGSVWPDPEADGGIHQFTYAIYPHIGSWQGANVVHRGYELNQPLRVNCFYPEEPESSSSSSSDRQSFLDLNAKNLILMAFKQSEFNPQEWILRCYESAGESANLVLTGHLEKQIIAQVNLLEEVIDSDSNDSSTGDQTLSVSPWKIVSFKLD
;
A
#
# COMPACT_ATOMS: atom_id res chain seq x y z
N MET A 1 7.69 -19.36 -5.53
CA MET A 1 8.17 -18.55 -6.69
C MET A 1 7.05 -17.62 -7.14
N SER A 2 7.39 -16.36 -7.40
CA SER A 2 6.45 -15.34 -7.90
C SER A 2 7.06 -14.56 -9.08
N LEU A 3 6.20 -14.07 -9.96
CA LEU A 3 6.57 -13.16 -11.05
C LEU A 3 5.94 -11.79 -10.74
N LEU A 4 6.78 -10.76 -10.67
CA LEU A 4 6.38 -9.38 -10.40
C LEU A 4 6.53 -8.55 -11.68
N ASN A 5 5.69 -7.54 -11.88
CA ASN A 5 5.79 -6.60 -12.99
C ASN A 5 5.21 -5.23 -12.63
N ASN A 6 5.38 -4.23 -13.50
CA ASN A 6 4.88 -2.87 -13.30
C ASN A 6 4.01 -2.29 -14.43
N SER A 7 3.15 -3.10 -15.07
CA SER A 7 2.14 -2.64 -16.07
C SER A 7 1.52 -3.77 -16.91
N LYS A 8 1.89 -5.02 -16.66
CA LYS A 8 1.50 -6.19 -17.46
C LYS A 8 0.47 -7.03 -16.72
N TYR A 9 -0.76 -6.95 -17.20
CA TYR A 9 -1.92 -7.58 -16.58
C TYR A 9 -2.25 -8.96 -17.16
N SER A 10 -1.63 -9.33 -18.28
CA SER A 10 -1.89 -10.58 -18.99
C SER A 10 -0.81 -11.62 -18.70
N TYR A 11 -1.23 -12.71 -18.07
CA TYR A 11 -0.38 -13.84 -17.73
C TYR A 11 -1.09 -15.15 -18.06
N ASP A 12 -0.29 -16.20 -18.24
CA ASP A 12 -0.76 -17.56 -18.38
C ASP A 12 0.14 -18.49 -17.56
N ILE A 13 -0.46 -19.44 -16.85
CA ILE A 13 0.23 -20.31 -15.89
C ILE A 13 -0.10 -21.77 -16.21
N GLN A 14 0.94 -22.54 -16.49
CA GLN A 14 0.93 -24.00 -16.61
C GLN A 14 1.80 -24.61 -15.48
N PRO A 15 1.68 -25.92 -15.17
CA PRO A 15 2.34 -26.52 -14.01
C PRO A 15 3.84 -26.24 -13.86
N SER A 16 4.57 -26.07 -14.97
CA SER A 16 6.01 -25.79 -14.98
C SER A 16 6.38 -24.55 -15.79
N GLN A 17 5.41 -23.68 -16.12
CA GLN A 17 5.65 -22.52 -16.97
C GLN A 17 4.77 -21.34 -16.59
N ILE A 18 5.39 -20.18 -16.35
CA ILE A 18 4.72 -18.90 -16.21
C ILE A 18 5.04 -18.07 -17.46
N ARG A 19 4.01 -17.57 -18.14
CA ARG A 19 4.15 -16.71 -19.33
C ARG A 19 3.59 -15.33 -19.02
N LEU A 20 4.38 -14.30 -19.34
CA LEU A 20 3.99 -12.90 -19.25
C LEU A 20 3.84 -12.32 -20.65
N THR A 21 2.66 -11.83 -20.98
CA THR A 21 2.46 -11.12 -22.24
C THR A 21 2.98 -9.69 -22.09
N LEU A 22 4.05 -9.36 -22.81
CA LEU A 22 4.65 -8.03 -22.77
C LEU A 22 3.91 -7.02 -23.66
N LEU A 23 3.47 -7.45 -24.84
CA LEU A 23 2.77 -6.63 -25.83
C LEU A 23 1.88 -7.51 -26.69
N ARG A 24 0.74 -6.97 -27.14
CA ARG A 24 -0.20 -7.68 -28.03
C ARG A 24 -0.05 -7.24 -29.48
N GLY A 25 0.18 -5.95 -29.76
CA GLY A 25 0.38 -5.44 -31.13
C GLY A 25 -0.86 -5.62 -32.01
N SER A 26 -2.03 -5.19 -31.52
CA SER A 26 -3.29 -5.34 -32.27
C SER A 26 -3.40 -4.25 -33.33
N VAL A 27 -3.79 -4.59 -34.56
CA VAL A 27 -3.88 -3.64 -35.69
C VAL A 27 -5.31 -3.14 -35.97
N TRP A 28 -6.29 -3.64 -35.23
CA TRP A 28 -7.68 -3.18 -35.29
C TRP A 28 -8.16 -2.89 -33.87
N PRO A 29 -8.83 -1.76 -33.61
CA PRO A 29 -9.31 -0.75 -34.56
C PRO A 29 -8.25 0.27 -35.05
N ASP A 30 -7.05 0.23 -34.48
CA ASP A 30 -5.98 1.20 -34.76
C ASP A 30 -4.74 0.48 -35.32
N PRO A 31 -4.36 0.72 -36.58
CA PRO A 31 -3.18 0.12 -37.21
C PRO A 31 -1.84 0.56 -36.60
N GLU A 32 -1.80 1.70 -35.91
CA GLU A 32 -0.58 2.25 -35.30
C GLU A 32 -0.50 1.95 -33.79
N ALA A 33 -1.49 1.23 -33.25
CA ALA A 33 -1.49 0.84 -31.84
C ALA A 33 -0.22 0.08 -31.50
N ASP A 34 0.33 0.40 -30.33
CA ASP A 34 1.57 -0.18 -29.81
C ASP A 34 2.83 0.06 -30.70
N GLY A 35 2.79 0.98 -31.67
CA GLY A 35 3.98 1.40 -32.41
C GLY A 35 4.96 2.20 -31.54
N GLY A 36 6.28 1.99 -31.74
CA GLY A 36 7.34 2.75 -31.06
C GLY A 36 8.16 1.96 -30.04
N ILE A 37 8.83 2.69 -29.15
CA ILE A 37 9.73 2.11 -28.14
C ILE A 37 8.95 1.83 -26.86
N HIS A 38 9.04 0.60 -26.37
CA HIS A 38 8.43 0.17 -25.13
C HIS A 38 9.49 -0.26 -24.12
N GLN A 39 9.28 0.11 -22.85
CA GLN A 39 10.10 -0.34 -21.74
C GLN A 39 9.23 -1.17 -20.80
N PHE A 40 9.71 -2.35 -20.42
CA PHE A 40 8.99 -3.28 -19.55
C PHE A 40 9.85 -3.64 -18.34
N THR A 41 9.27 -3.57 -17.15
CA THR A 41 9.93 -4.04 -15.91
C THR A 41 9.19 -5.25 -15.38
N TYR A 42 9.95 -6.32 -15.13
CA TYR A 42 9.47 -7.52 -14.47
C TYR A 42 10.61 -8.15 -13.67
N ALA A 43 10.26 -8.93 -12.65
CA ALA A 43 11.22 -9.60 -11.79
C ALA A 43 10.72 -11.00 -11.43
N ILE A 44 11.64 -11.96 -11.42
CA ILE A 44 11.41 -13.27 -10.83
C ILE A 44 11.78 -13.15 -9.35
N TYR A 45 10.86 -13.50 -8.47
CA TYR A 45 11.05 -13.51 -7.02
C TYR A 45 10.98 -14.96 -6.51
N PRO A 46 12.14 -15.66 -6.43
CA PRO A 46 12.21 -16.97 -5.80
C PRO A 46 11.96 -16.85 -4.31
N HIS A 47 11.15 -17.75 -3.77
CA HIS A 47 10.83 -17.80 -2.35
C HIS A 47 10.44 -19.22 -1.93
N ILE A 48 10.58 -19.49 -0.64
CA ILE A 48 10.26 -20.75 0.02
C ILE A 48 8.90 -20.60 0.70
N GLY A 49 8.08 -21.65 0.64
CA GLY A 49 6.79 -21.68 1.31
C GLY A 49 5.71 -20.94 0.51
N SER A 50 4.75 -20.36 1.25
CA SER A 50 3.62 -19.66 0.66
C SER A 50 3.97 -18.23 0.26
N TRP A 51 3.17 -17.64 -0.63
CA TRP A 51 3.33 -16.26 -1.04
C TRP A 51 3.09 -15.26 0.11
N GLN A 52 2.25 -15.63 1.08
CA GLN A 52 2.03 -14.85 2.31
C GLN A 52 3.31 -14.74 3.13
N GLY A 53 3.93 -15.88 3.48
CA GLY A 53 5.15 -15.90 4.29
C GLY A 53 6.35 -15.23 3.60
N ALA A 54 6.34 -15.21 2.26
CA ALA A 54 7.35 -14.54 1.44
C ALA A 54 7.09 -13.04 1.23
N ASN A 55 6.01 -12.46 1.77
CA ASN A 55 5.61 -11.06 1.59
C ASN A 55 5.56 -10.64 0.10
N VAL A 56 5.06 -11.52 -0.77
CA VAL A 56 5.05 -11.28 -2.22
C VAL A 56 4.29 -10.01 -2.58
N VAL A 57 3.20 -9.70 -1.87
CA VAL A 57 2.42 -8.48 -2.07
C VAL A 57 3.27 -7.23 -1.84
N HIS A 58 4.01 -7.17 -0.72
CA HIS A 58 4.94 -6.06 -0.44
C HIS A 58 6.00 -5.91 -1.52
N ARG A 59 6.63 -7.01 -1.95
CA ARG A 59 7.62 -6.97 -3.05
C ARG A 59 7.02 -6.46 -4.35
N GLY A 60 5.75 -6.77 -4.61
CA GLY A 60 4.98 -6.22 -5.72
C GLY A 60 4.87 -4.70 -5.63
N TYR A 61 4.50 -4.16 -4.47
CA TYR A 61 4.43 -2.71 -4.24
C TYR A 61 5.79 -2.03 -4.33
N GLU A 62 6.83 -2.59 -3.70
CA GLU A 62 8.20 -2.06 -3.76
C GLU A 62 8.72 -1.94 -5.21
N LEU A 63 8.39 -2.91 -6.08
CA LEU A 63 8.73 -2.83 -7.51
C LEU A 63 7.96 -1.71 -8.24
N ASN A 64 6.72 -1.46 -7.81
CA ASN A 64 5.81 -0.49 -8.45
C ASN A 64 5.92 0.93 -7.86
N GLN A 65 6.61 1.10 -6.73
CA GLN A 65 6.77 2.37 -6.02
C GLN A 65 8.26 2.68 -5.85
N PRO A 66 8.92 3.24 -6.88
CA PRO A 66 10.35 3.55 -6.81
C PRO A 66 10.65 4.60 -5.74
N LEU A 67 11.82 4.49 -5.11
CA LEU A 67 12.31 5.45 -4.13
C LEU A 67 12.45 6.84 -4.75
N ARG A 68 11.99 7.86 -4.01
CA ARG A 68 12.18 9.26 -4.36
C ARG A 68 13.38 9.81 -3.60
N VAL A 69 14.36 10.31 -4.34
CA VAL A 69 15.58 10.90 -3.76
C VAL A 69 15.49 12.40 -3.91
N ASN A 70 15.49 13.11 -2.78
CA ASN A 70 15.55 14.57 -2.72
C ASN A 70 16.87 14.96 -2.04
N CYS A 71 17.70 15.73 -2.73
CA CYS A 71 18.94 16.27 -2.17
C CYS A 71 18.67 17.63 -1.55
N PHE A 72 18.94 17.78 -0.25
CA PHE A 72 18.84 19.04 0.46
C PHE A 72 20.25 19.65 0.62
N TYR A 73 20.40 20.91 0.22
CA TYR A 73 21.62 21.67 0.45
C TYR A 73 21.27 22.77 1.47
N PRO A 74 21.70 22.65 2.73
CA PRO A 74 21.43 23.68 3.72
C PRO A 74 22.12 24.98 3.29
N GLU A 75 21.39 26.10 3.34
CA GLU A 75 21.91 27.42 2.93
C GLU A 75 22.90 28.02 3.95
N GLU A 76 22.93 27.52 5.19
CA GLU A 76 23.90 27.94 6.22
C GLU A 76 24.53 26.74 6.95
N PRO A 77 25.80 26.84 7.39
CA PRO A 77 26.43 25.80 8.20
C PRO A 77 25.72 25.68 9.55
N GLU A 78 25.12 24.52 9.81
CA GLU A 78 24.36 24.23 11.04
C GLU A 78 25.16 24.57 12.30
N SER A 79 24.74 25.62 13.01
CA SER A 79 25.17 25.91 14.37
C SER A 79 24.20 25.32 15.39
N SER A 80 23.97 24.01 15.32
CA SER A 80 23.53 23.20 16.46
C SER A 80 23.33 21.76 16.01
N SER A 81 23.98 20.86 16.74
CA SER A 81 23.83 19.41 16.68
C SER A 81 22.40 18.98 17.02
N SER A 82 21.47 19.10 16.08
CA SER A 82 20.23 18.34 16.14
C SER A 82 20.49 16.99 15.48
N SER A 83 20.71 15.96 16.30
CA SER A 83 20.80 14.57 15.86
C SER A 83 19.43 14.11 15.37
N SER A 84 18.96 14.67 14.25
CA SER A 84 17.80 14.13 13.56
C SER A 84 18.18 12.70 13.16
N SER A 85 17.38 11.73 13.61
CA SER A 85 17.59 10.34 13.24
C SER A 85 17.56 10.25 11.73
N ASP A 86 18.61 9.70 11.12
CA ASP A 86 18.71 9.43 9.66
C ASP A 86 17.55 8.59 9.12
N ARG A 87 16.71 8.03 10.01
CA ARG A 87 15.52 7.26 9.69
C ARG A 87 14.35 7.70 10.53
N GLN A 88 13.24 8.00 9.85
CA GLN A 88 11.95 8.25 10.48
C GLN A 88 10.87 7.43 9.75
N SER A 89 9.86 6.99 10.50
CA SER A 89 8.67 6.35 9.95
C SER A 89 7.47 7.25 10.19
N PHE A 90 6.83 7.67 9.11
CA PHE A 90 5.68 8.57 9.20
C PHE A 90 4.44 7.83 9.72
N LEU A 91 4.14 6.67 9.15
CA LEU A 91 2.95 5.86 9.44
C LEU A 91 3.31 4.37 9.38
N ASP A 92 2.90 3.62 10.39
CA ASP A 92 3.01 2.16 10.44
C ASP A 92 1.68 1.57 10.95
N LEU A 93 1.16 0.57 10.23
CA LEU A 93 -0.08 -0.13 10.56
C LEU A 93 0.15 -1.30 11.53
N ASN A 94 1.42 -1.62 11.82
CA ASN A 94 1.89 -2.72 12.67
C ASN A 94 1.34 -4.10 12.28
N ALA A 95 0.96 -4.27 11.02
CA ALA A 95 0.42 -5.51 10.46
C ALA A 95 0.95 -5.73 9.05
N LYS A 96 1.72 -6.81 8.85
CA LYS A 96 2.32 -7.13 7.55
C LYS A 96 1.31 -7.48 6.47
N ASN A 97 0.13 -7.97 6.84
CA ASN A 97 -0.91 -8.32 5.88
C ASN A 97 -1.88 -7.17 5.59
N LEU A 98 -1.75 -6.01 6.26
CA LEU A 98 -2.47 -4.79 5.91
C LEU A 98 -1.64 -3.93 4.95
N ILE A 99 -2.25 -3.60 3.82
CA ILE A 99 -1.63 -2.75 2.80
C ILE A 99 -2.36 -1.41 2.77
N LEU A 100 -1.61 -0.33 2.96
CA LEU A 100 -2.11 1.03 2.80
C LEU A 100 -2.48 1.30 1.33
N MET A 101 -3.72 1.68 1.08
CA MET A 101 -4.22 2.06 -0.25
C MET A 101 -4.24 3.57 -0.43
N ALA A 102 -4.71 4.28 0.59
CA ALA A 102 -4.84 5.72 0.57
C ALA A 102 -4.64 6.29 1.96
N PHE A 103 -3.91 7.40 2.02
CA PHE A 103 -3.88 8.29 3.15
C PHE A 103 -4.07 9.71 2.59
N LYS A 104 -5.22 10.32 2.88
CA LYS A 104 -5.61 11.59 2.26
C LYS A 104 -6.44 12.44 3.23
N GLN A 105 -6.56 13.72 2.94
CA GLN A 105 -7.50 14.59 3.65
C GLN A 105 -8.95 14.17 3.37
N SER A 106 -9.82 14.32 4.36
CA SER A 106 -11.26 14.10 4.26
C SER A 106 -11.90 15.13 3.32
N GLU A 107 -12.90 14.71 2.54
CA GLU A 107 -13.66 15.59 1.65
C GLU A 107 -14.65 16.47 2.42
N PHE A 108 -15.04 16.05 3.62
CA PHE A 108 -16.02 16.75 4.44
C PHE A 108 -15.40 17.73 5.44
N ASN A 109 -14.19 17.45 5.92
CA ASN A 109 -13.52 18.27 6.94
C ASN A 109 -12.00 18.31 6.68
N PRO A 110 -11.41 19.49 6.42
CA PRO A 110 -9.98 19.61 6.15
C PRO A 110 -9.07 19.32 7.35
N GLN A 111 -9.61 19.24 8.57
CA GLN A 111 -8.81 18.84 9.73
C GLN A 111 -8.75 17.32 9.89
N GLU A 112 -9.63 16.58 9.22
CA GLU A 112 -9.72 15.12 9.32
C GLU A 112 -8.97 14.44 8.16
N TRP A 113 -8.50 13.23 8.43
CA TRP A 113 -7.82 12.39 7.46
C TRP A 113 -8.56 11.08 7.24
N ILE A 114 -8.38 10.49 6.06
CA ILE A 114 -8.91 9.20 5.67
C ILE A 114 -7.74 8.26 5.44
N LEU A 115 -7.72 7.18 6.22
CA LEU A 115 -6.81 6.06 6.04
C LEU A 115 -7.60 4.88 5.49
N ARG A 116 -7.17 4.36 4.35
CA ARG A 116 -7.77 3.18 3.72
C ARG A 116 -6.72 2.11 3.54
N CYS A 117 -7.02 0.91 4.00
CA CYS A 117 -6.17 -0.26 3.83
C CYS A 117 -7.00 -1.49 3.47
N TYR A 118 -6.32 -2.54 3.01
CA TYR A 118 -6.94 -3.85 2.80
C TYR A 118 -6.08 -4.97 3.36
N GLU A 119 -6.74 -6.04 3.76
CA GLU A 119 -6.11 -7.29 4.16
C GLU A 119 -5.74 -8.10 2.90
N SER A 120 -4.47 -8.45 2.79
CA SER A 120 -3.86 -8.96 1.56
C SER A 120 -3.46 -10.43 1.59
N ALA A 121 -3.51 -11.10 2.74
CA ALA A 121 -3.01 -12.45 2.96
C ALA A 121 -4.12 -13.51 3.12
N GLY A 122 -5.38 -13.09 3.32
CA GLY A 122 -6.50 -13.96 3.63
C GLY A 122 -6.56 -14.37 5.11
N GLU A 123 -5.91 -13.61 5.98
CA GLU A 123 -5.81 -13.87 7.42
C GLU A 123 -6.30 -12.64 8.20
N SER A 124 -6.92 -12.81 9.37
CA SER A 124 -7.31 -11.65 10.18
C SER A 124 -6.08 -10.82 10.55
N ALA A 125 -6.21 -9.50 10.52
CA ALA A 125 -5.13 -8.57 10.86
C ALA A 125 -5.55 -7.67 12.02
N ASN A 126 -4.61 -7.31 12.87
CA ASN A 126 -4.81 -6.35 13.94
C ASN A 126 -4.14 -5.03 13.56
N LEU A 127 -4.94 -4.00 13.32
CA LEU A 127 -4.46 -2.66 12.99
C LEU A 127 -4.09 -1.92 14.28
N VAL A 128 -2.84 -1.47 14.37
CA VAL A 128 -2.36 -0.55 15.41
C VAL A 128 -1.59 0.56 14.72
N LEU A 129 -2.10 1.79 14.79
CA LEU A 129 -1.41 2.94 14.20
C LEU A 129 -0.25 3.37 15.09
N THR A 130 0.96 3.33 14.53
CA THR A 130 2.18 3.84 15.15
C THR A 130 2.95 4.71 14.16
N GLY A 131 3.94 5.47 14.63
CA GLY A 131 4.74 6.39 13.81
C GLY A 131 4.65 7.84 14.29
N HIS A 132 5.17 8.75 13.47
CA HIS A 132 5.25 10.19 13.80
C HIS A 132 4.02 10.99 13.35
N LEU A 133 3.02 10.33 12.76
CA LEU A 133 1.80 10.99 12.26
C LEU A 133 0.94 11.56 13.42
N GLU A 134 1.09 11.10 14.67
CA GLU A 134 0.38 11.60 15.86
C GLU A 134 -1.15 11.76 15.70
N LYS A 135 -1.77 10.92 14.85
CA LYS A 135 -3.22 10.90 14.59
C LYS A 135 -3.89 9.67 15.19
N GLN A 136 -5.15 9.81 15.60
CA GLN A 136 -5.96 8.76 16.19
C GLN A 136 -7.15 8.40 15.30
N ILE A 137 -7.54 7.12 15.32
CA ILE A 137 -8.75 6.66 14.61
C ILE A 137 -9.97 7.12 15.40
N ILE A 138 -10.86 7.86 14.73
CA ILE A 138 -12.12 8.35 15.30
C ILE A 138 -13.26 7.37 14.98
N ALA A 139 -13.36 6.94 13.72
CA ALA A 139 -14.50 6.15 13.25
C ALA A 139 -14.15 5.32 12.02
N GLN A 140 -14.89 4.23 11.81
CA GLN A 140 -14.90 3.52 10.54
C GLN A 140 -15.86 4.19 9.56
N VAL A 141 -15.44 4.30 8.31
CA VAL A 141 -16.23 4.92 7.23
C VAL A 141 -16.31 4.03 6.00
N ASN A 142 -17.31 4.27 5.15
CA ASN A 142 -17.43 3.62 3.86
C ASN A 142 -16.50 4.27 2.81
N LEU A 143 -16.59 3.83 1.54
CA LEU A 143 -15.76 4.39 0.47
C LEU A 143 -16.06 5.86 0.15
N LEU A 144 -17.26 6.33 0.49
CA LEU A 144 -17.73 7.71 0.37
C LEU A 144 -17.48 8.53 1.65
N GLU A 145 -16.71 7.99 2.61
CA GLU A 145 -16.34 8.66 3.87
C GLU A 145 -17.51 8.91 4.83
N GLU A 146 -18.63 8.25 4.60
CA GLU A 146 -19.78 8.26 5.50
C GLU A 146 -19.55 7.25 6.64
N VAL A 147 -19.90 7.65 7.86
CA VAL A 147 -19.73 6.80 9.05
C VAL A 147 -20.55 5.53 8.92
N ILE A 148 -19.93 4.40 9.21
CA ILE A 148 -20.62 3.12 9.31
C ILE A 148 -21.03 2.94 10.77
N ASP A 149 -22.33 2.99 11.05
CA ASP A 149 -22.86 2.66 12.37
C ASP A 149 -22.54 1.19 12.68
N SER A 150 -21.60 1.00 13.61
CA SER A 150 -21.24 -0.31 14.13
C SER A 150 -22.13 -0.57 15.34
N ASP A 151 -23.22 -1.30 15.14
CA ASP A 151 -24.01 -1.89 16.22
C ASP A 151 -23.20 -3.02 16.89
N SER A 152 -22.17 -2.68 17.67
CA SER A 152 -21.61 -3.50 18.75
C SER A 152 -20.35 -2.86 19.35
N ASN A 153 -20.44 -2.52 20.64
CA ASN A 153 -19.38 -2.43 21.65
C ASN A 153 -17.95 -2.76 21.19
N ASP A 154 -17.11 -1.74 21.07
CA ASP A 154 -15.80 -1.71 21.74
C ASP A 154 -15.28 -0.28 21.81
N SER A 155 -16.03 0.54 22.54
CA SER A 155 -15.52 1.80 23.07
C SER A 155 -14.54 1.49 24.21
N SER A 156 -13.26 1.40 23.91
CA SER A 156 -12.23 1.84 24.86
C SER A 156 -11.12 2.62 24.14
N THR A 157 -11.24 3.93 24.29
CA THR A 157 -10.17 4.91 24.20
C THR A 157 -8.98 4.44 25.04
N GLY A 158 -7.87 4.03 24.41
CA GLY A 158 -6.64 3.73 25.13
C GLY A 158 -5.57 2.98 24.34
N ASP A 159 -5.94 2.01 23.50
CA ASP A 159 -5.02 1.27 22.61
C ASP A 159 -5.90 0.54 21.58
N GLN A 160 -6.40 1.27 20.58
CA GLN A 160 -7.40 0.74 19.64
C GLN A 160 -6.75 -0.23 18.64
N THR A 161 -6.53 -1.46 19.08
CA THR A 161 -6.28 -2.58 18.17
C THR A 161 -7.57 -2.91 17.45
N LEU A 162 -7.66 -2.55 16.17
CA LEU A 162 -8.85 -2.83 15.35
C LEU A 162 -8.64 -4.10 14.54
N SER A 163 -9.52 -5.09 14.71
CA SER A 163 -9.45 -6.34 13.96
C SER A 163 -10.07 -6.18 12.57
N VAL A 164 -9.30 -6.50 11.53
CA VAL A 164 -9.71 -6.51 10.12
C VAL A 164 -9.84 -7.96 9.65
N SER A 165 -11.02 -8.34 9.15
CA SER A 165 -11.24 -9.71 8.65
C SER A 165 -10.51 -9.97 7.31
N PRO A 166 -10.28 -11.25 6.96
CA PRO A 166 -9.67 -11.63 5.70
C PRO A 166 -10.30 -10.95 4.47
N TRP A 167 -9.46 -10.48 3.54
CA TRP A 167 -9.85 -9.86 2.26
C TRP A 167 -10.71 -8.59 2.38
N LYS A 168 -10.83 -8.00 3.57
CA LYS A 168 -11.61 -6.77 3.74
C LYS A 168 -10.81 -5.55 3.32
N ILE A 169 -11.51 -4.64 2.65
CA ILE A 169 -11.11 -3.23 2.51
C ILE A 169 -11.79 -2.47 3.64
N VAL A 170 -11.02 -1.71 4.40
CA VAL A 170 -11.51 -0.89 5.51
C VAL A 170 -11.02 0.54 5.33
N SER A 171 -11.87 1.49 5.70
CA SER A 171 -11.54 2.92 5.70
C SER A 171 -11.84 3.49 7.08
N PHE A 172 -10.94 4.32 7.57
CA PHE A 172 -11.02 4.96 8.87
C PHE A 172 -10.85 6.46 8.71
N LYS A 173 -11.62 7.19 9.51
CA LYS A 173 -11.48 8.62 9.73
C LYS A 173 -10.54 8.84 10.90
N LEU A 174 -9.58 9.74 10.72
CA LEU A 174 -8.61 10.17 11.72
C LEU A 174 -8.80 11.66 12.02
N ASP A 175 -8.41 12.07 13.23
CA ASP A 175 -8.48 13.45 13.71
C ASP A 175 -7.47 14.39 13.07
#